data_AF-A0A6M8ECA7-F1
#
_entry.id   AF-A0A6M8ECA7-F1
#
_cell.length_a   1.000
_cell.length_b   1.000
_cell.length_c   1.000
_cell.angle_alpha   90.00
_cell.angle_beta   90.00
_cell.angle_gamma   90.00
#
_symmetry.space_group_name_H-M   'P 1'
#
loop_
_entity.id
_entity.type
_entity.pdbx_description
1 polymer ?
#
loop_
_entity_poly.entity_id
_entity_poly.type
_entity_poly.pdbx_seq_one_letter_code
_entity_poly.pdbx_strand_id
1 'polypeptide(L)' 'MKKISLFLIIAASTLFAASNNSFDGCKELKLSEAKSIISCPSGDYEVTFGLNRDKRDLIEEPNVVKIGEAPQQIIQYITK' A
#
# COMPACT_ATOMS: atom_id res chain seq x y z
N MET A 1 31.62 40.57 14.47
CA MET A 1 30.98 39.32 14.93
C MET A 1 29.53 39.19 14.41
N LYS A 2 29.27 39.34 13.10
CA LYS A 2 27.91 39.26 12.51
C LYS A 2 27.75 38.16 11.44
N LYS A 3 28.86 37.49 11.06
CA LYS A 3 28.88 36.50 9.98
C LYS A 3 28.59 35.07 10.45
N ILE A 4 28.69 34.80 11.75
CA ILE A 4 28.53 33.46 12.34
C ILE A 4 27.04 33.08 12.49
N SER A 5 26.15 34.05 12.74
CA SER A 5 24.72 33.75 12.90
C SER A 5 24.05 33.32 11.60
N LEU A 6 24.55 33.79 10.45
CA LEU A 6 23.95 33.46 9.15
C LEU A 6 24.16 31.98 8.78
N PHE A 7 25.34 31.42 9.09
CA PHE A 7 25.62 30.00 8.86
C PHE A 7 24.76 29.07 9.72
N LEU A 8 24.43 29.49 10.94
CA LEU A 8 23.61 28.69 11.86
C LEU A 8 22.14 28.62 11.41
N ILE A 9 21.63 29.67 10.76
CA ILE A 9 20.26 29.70 10.22
C ILE A 9 20.15 28.81 8.96
N ILE A 10 21.18 28.79 8.10
CA ILE A 10 21.19 27.96 6.89
C ILE A 10 21.35 26.47 7.23
N ALA A 11 22.11 26.12 8.27
CA ALA A 11 22.22 24.73 8.72
C ALA A 11 20.95 24.20 9.40
N ALA A 12 20.17 25.09 10.04
CA ALA A 12 18.92 24.69 10.70
C ALA A 12 17.78 24.39 9.70
N SER A 13 17.78 25.01 8.50
CA SER A 13 16.71 24.82 7.52
C SER A 13 16.77 23.48 6.78
N THR A 14 17.93 22.81 6.73
CA THR A 14 18.07 21.51 6.05
C THR A 14 17.60 20.32 6.90
N LEU A 15 17.43 20.49 8.21
CA LEU A 15 17.00 19.40 9.11
C LEU A 15 15.50 19.08 8.99
N PHE A 16 14.68 20.01 8.51
CA PHE A 16 13.23 19.83 8.36
C PHE A 16 12.81 19.24 7.01
N ALA A 17 13.74 19.06 6.06
CA ALA A 17 13.44 18.44 4.75
C ALA A 17 13.69 16.92 4.74
N ALA A 18 14.36 16.38 5.75
CA ALA A 18 14.75 14.95 5.79
C ALA A 18 13.65 14.01 6.31
N SER A 19 12.55 14.53 6.87
CA SER A 19 11.51 13.69 7.51
C SER A 19 10.45 13.13 6.55
N ASN A 20 10.45 13.53 5.27
CA ASN A 20 9.35 13.19 4.35
C ASN A 20 9.76 12.18 3.25
N ASN A 21 10.88 11.47 3.44
CA ASN A 21 11.26 10.34 2.60
C ASN A 21 10.78 8.98 3.15
N SER A 22 9.75 8.98 4.00
CA SER A 22 8.97 7.76 4.18
C SER A 22 8.15 7.59 2.91
N PHE A 23 8.62 6.75 2.00
CA PHE A 23 7.77 6.20 0.94
C PHE A 23 6.54 5.64 1.66
N ASP A 24 5.43 6.38 1.64
CA ASP A 24 4.15 5.98 2.22
C ASP A 24 3.54 4.97 1.24
N GLY A 25 4.30 3.90 1.01
CA GLY A 25 3.94 2.82 0.11
C GLY A 25 2.71 2.10 0.62
N CYS A 26 2.34 1.04 -0.10
CA CYS A 26 1.21 0.24 0.30
C CYS A 26 1.41 -0.34 1.71
N LYS A 27 0.46 -0.10 2.61
CA LYS A 27 0.44 -0.67 3.96
C LYS A 27 -0.41 -1.92 3.96
N GLU A 28 0.12 -3.02 4.46
CA GLU A 28 -0.62 -4.27 4.61
C GLU A 28 -1.24 -4.35 6.02
N LEU A 29 -2.53 -4.63 6.08
CA LEU A 29 -3.26 -5.04 7.27
C LEU A 29 -3.62 -6.52 7.14
N LYS A 30 -2.93 -7.37 7.91
CA LYS A 30 -3.20 -8.82 7.94
C LYS A 30 -4.45 -9.11 8.77
N LEU A 31 -5.49 -9.63 8.11
CA LEU A 31 -6.72 -10.09 8.77
C LEU A 31 -6.62 -11.56 9.20
N SER A 32 -6.01 -12.39 8.35
CA SER A 32 -5.72 -13.80 8.61
C SER A 32 -4.55 -14.26 7.73
N GLU A 33 -4.14 -15.53 7.84
CA GLU A 33 -3.14 -16.09 6.91
C GLU A 33 -3.65 -16.06 5.46
N ALA A 34 -4.95 -16.26 5.24
CA ALA A 34 -5.53 -16.28 3.90
C ALA A 34 -5.96 -14.88 3.40
N LYS A 35 -6.12 -13.87 4.26
CA LYS A 35 -6.69 -12.57 3.87
C LYS A 35 -5.93 -11.37 4.39
N SER A 36 -5.80 -10.35 3.56
CA SER A 36 -5.11 -9.11 3.90
C SER A 36 -5.73 -7.93 3.16
N ILE A 37 -5.70 -6.76 3.78
CA ILE A 37 -6.04 -5.51 3.12
C ILE A 37 -4.74 -4.78 2.80
N ILE A 38 -4.57 -4.39 1.55
CA ILE A 38 -3.44 -3.57 1.11
C ILE A 38 -3.97 -2.16 0.84
N SER A 39 -3.60 -1.22 1.71
CA SER A 39 -3.95 0.19 1.58
C SER A 39 -2.83 0.94 0.85
N CYS A 40 -3.08 1.32 -0.39
CA CYS A 40 -2.16 2.10 -1.22
C CYS A 40 -2.71 3.51 -1.45
N PRO A 41 -1.87 4.49 -1.84
CA PRO A 41 -2.35 5.81 -2.28
C PRO A 41 -3.37 5.75 -3.43
N SER A 42 -3.35 4.69 -4.24
CA SER A 42 -4.30 4.44 -5.33
C SER A 42 -5.68 3.91 -4.88
N GLY A 43 -5.80 3.48 -3.61
CA GLY A 43 -6.99 2.84 -3.06
C GLY A 43 -6.66 1.62 -2.21
N ASP A 44 -7.70 1.09 -1.57
CA ASP A 44 -7.62 -0.11 -0.74
C ASP A 44 -7.97 -1.37 -1.55
N TYR A 45 -7.24 -2.45 -1.32
CA TYR A 45 -7.41 -3.72 -2.01
C TYR A 45 -7.58 -4.85 -1.01
N GLU A 46 -8.59 -5.70 -1.21
CA GLU A 46 -8.70 -6.99 -0.51
C GLU A 46 -7.89 -8.03 -1.27
N VAL A 47 -6.97 -8.68 -0.57
CA VAL A 47 -6.10 -9.72 -1.12
C VAL A 47 -6.38 -11.04 -0.42
N THR A 48 -6.71 -12.06 -1.21
CA THR A 48 -6.94 -13.43 -0.74
C THR A 48 -5.87 -14.35 -1.28
N PHE A 49 -5.19 -15.05 -0.37
CA PHE A 49 -4.10 -15.97 -0.65
C PHE A 49 -4.58 -17.42 -0.54
N GLY A 50 -4.06 -18.29 -1.40
CA GLY A 50 -4.13 -19.73 -1.19
C GLY A 50 -3.41 -20.13 0.09
N LEU A 51 -3.87 -21.20 0.74
CA LEU A 51 -3.22 -21.77 1.92
C LEU A 51 -2.59 -23.11 1.58
N ASN A 52 -1.31 -23.27 1.93
CA ASN A 52 -0.59 -24.52 1.86
C ASN A 52 -0.10 -24.89 3.25
N ARG A 53 -0.64 -25.98 3.83
CA ARG A 53 -0.34 -26.41 5.21
C ARG A 53 -0.46 -25.25 6.22
N ASP A 54 -1.58 -24.54 6.15
CA ASP A 54 -1.95 -23.42 7.03
C ASP A 54 -1.04 -22.17 6.95
N LYS A 55 -0.18 -22.08 5.93
CA LYS A 55 0.62 -20.89 5.63
C LYS A 55 0.22 -20.33 4.26
N ARG A 56 0.43 -19.03 4.04
CA ARG A 56 0.27 -18.43 2.71
C ARG A 56 1.07 -19.22 1.68
N ASP A 57 0.38 -19.64 0.63
CA ASP A 57 1.06 -20.09 -0.57
C ASP A 57 1.63 -18.84 -1.28
N LEU A 58 2.95 -18.79 -1.41
CA LEU A 58 3.67 -17.71 -2.10
C LEU A 58 3.94 -18.06 -3.58
N ILE A 59 3.58 -19.27 -4.00
CA ILE A 59 3.74 -19.76 -5.36
C ILE A 59 2.47 -19.46 -6.17
N GLU A 60 1.30 -19.64 -5.56
CA GLU A 60 0.02 -19.32 -6.18
C GLU A 60 -0.23 -17.80 -6.20
N GLU A 61 -0.72 -17.29 -7.34
CA GLU A 61 -1.05 -15.88 -7.48
C GLU A 61 -2.28 -15.54 -6.62
N PRO A 62 -2.20 -14.52 -5.74
CA PRO A 62 -3.32 -14.17 -4.88
C PRO A 62 -4.41 -13.45 -5.65
N ASN A 63 -5.65 -13.63 -5.23
CA ASN A 63 -6.77 -12.87 -5.77
C ASN A 63 -6.79 -11.46 -5.16
N VAL A 64 -6.73 -10.43 -6.00
CA VAL A 64 -6.72 -9.02 -5.60
C VAL A 64 -7.99 -8.33 -6.13
N VAL A 65 -8.77 -7.75 -5.22
CA VAL A 65 -9.98 -6.99 -5.56
C VAL A 65 -9.92 -5.61 -4.95
N LYS A 66 -10.17 -4.57 -5.74
CA LYS A 66 -10.23 -3.20 -5.23
C LYS A 66 -11.51 -3.01 -4.42
N ILE A 67 -11.36 -2.54 -3.18
CA ILE A 67 -12.47 -2.34 -2.26
C ILE A 67 -13.31 -1.15 -2.74
N GLY A 68 -14.62 -1.36 -2.85
CA GLY A 68 -15.58 -0.33 -3.29
C GLY A 68 -15.81 -0.25 -4.80
N GLU A 69 -15.12 -1.05 -5.62
CA GLU A 69 -15.51 -1.26 -7.01
C GLU A 69 -16.56 -2.37 -7.09
N ALA A 70 -17.71 -2.09 -7.70
CA ALA A 70 -18.73 -3.09 -7.92
C ALA A 70 -18.15 -4.21 -8.81
N PRO A 71 -18.38 -5.50 -8.50
CA PRO A 71 -17.91 -6.58 -9.34
C PRO A 71 -18.49 -6.38 -10.74
N GLN A 72 -17.64 -6.36 -11.76
CA GLN A 72 -18.08 -6.32 -13.15
C GLN A 72 -18.79 -7.64 -13.45
N GLN A 73 -20.11 -7.68 -13.24
CA GLN A 73 -20.93 -8.79 -13.68
C GLN A 73 -20.94 -8.75 -15.20
N ILE A 74 -20.12 -9.59 -15.84
CA ILE A 74 -20.22 -9.83 -17.28
C ILE A 74 -21.55 -10.57 -17.49
N ILE A 75 -22.60 -9.83 -17.83
CA ILE A 75 -23.87 -10.41 -18.28
C ILE A 75 -23.58 -11.05 -19.64
N GLN A 76 -23.27 -12.35 -19.67
CA GLN A 76 -23.30 -13.12 -20.91
C GLN A 76 -24.77 -13.31 -21.31
N TYR A 77 -25.22 -12.55 -22.30
CA TYR A 77 -26.48 -12.84 -22.99
C TYR A 77 -26.30 -14.16 -23.76
N ILE A 78 -26.72 -15.27 -23.17
CA ILE A 78 -26.89 -16.53 -23.91
C ILE A 78 -28.02 -16.28 -24.92
N THR A 79 -27.63 -16.02 -26.17
CA THR A 79 -28.55 -15.92 -27.30
C THR A 79 -29.07 -17.33 -27.56
N LYS A 80 -30.39 -17.52 -27.50
CA LYS A 80 -31.05 -18.77 -27.86
C LYS A 80 -31.62 -18.67 -29.26
#